data_AF-A0A9R0W357-F1
#
_entry.id   AF-A0A9R0W357-F1
#
_cell.length_a   1.000
_cell.length_b   1.000
_cell.length_c   1.000
_cell.angle_alpha   90.00
_cell.angle_beta   90.00
_cell.angle_gamma   90.00
#
_symmetry.space_group_name_H-M   'P 1'
#
loop_
_entity.id
_entity.type
_entity.pdbx_description
1 polymer ?
#
loop_
_entity_poly.entity_id
_entity_poly.type
_entity_poly.pdbx_seq_one_letter_code
_entity_poly.pdbx_strand_id
1 'polypeptide(L)'
;MECAARGIVEEPCASGAHRRCGSCGAVAYCSKGHQFIHWKVHKEECARLATQMSRIDMLSQFPFTFSVEPLALNHTNRSMRCLFLESMKVHLKGLWKSECMCGPDIASVKDPSITTEWNMERSLCPCTEPENPVPAPLASWEDYFQWRSLPLHSPVAVLLHWPLTLYHCLQLSRVRTSRYDGHDTLHIHYLGPEKELLQLAVFAELRALFPGVHLRIELVGPAVPRSRDGEVVNISSYPNCSGESCHCRSSIASENLNCSAVTLRIWKGLYHERYGDIVKDSNPHLILAPNAGVAAYPSWMPTIEMIRGIGVPAIFTDFCEEAAHLASCCISSITGQPLGLPIQVNPFRQPIEENNSALYIPCYSNGFVFGM
;
A
#
# COMPACT_ATOMS: atom_id res chain seq x y z
N MET A 1 -3.92 -10.00 21.15
CA MET A 1 -4.24 -11.02 20.14
C MET A 1 -5.50 -11.74 20.54
N GLU A 2 -6.36 -11.99 19.56
CA GLU A 2 -7.61 -12.73 19.76
C GLU A 2 -7.36 -14.24 19.79
N CYS A 3 -8.26 -14.98 20.44
CA CYS A 3 -8.19 -16.44 20.45
C CYS A 3 -8.64 -16.97 19.09
N ALA A 4 -7.82 -17.79 18.43
CA ALA A 4 -8.12 -18.35 17.11
C ALA A 4 -9.34 -19.29 17.09
N ALA A 5 -9.80 -19.75 18.26
CA ALA A 5 -11.05 -20.51 18.38
C ALA A 5 -12.30 -19.63 18.55
N ARG A 6 -12.15 -18.30 18.64
CA ARG A 6 -13.27 -17.38 18.84
C ARG A 6 -14.26 -17.50 17.68
N GLY A 7 -15.56 -17.65 18.00
CA GLY A 7 -16.61 -17.86 17.01
C GLY A 7 -16.79 -19.33 16.57
N ILE A 8 -15.87 -20.23 16.96
CA ILE A 8 -16.00 -21.69 16.76
C ILE A 8 -16.49 -22.36 18.04
N VAL A 9 -16.16 -21.80 19.20
CA VAL A 9 -16.52 -22.32 20.53
C VAL A 9 -17.76 -21.61 21.09
N GLU A 10 -18.63 -22.35 21.76
CA GLU A 10 -19.78 -21.81 22.51
C GLU A 10 -19.34 -21.10 23.81
N GLU A 11 -18.24 -21.57 24.41
CA GLU A 11 -17.70 -21.00 25.64
C GLU A 11 -17.06 -19.61 25.40
N PRO A 12 -17.29 -18.63 26.30
CA PRO A 12 -16.64 -17.33 26.19
C PRO A 12 -15.12 -17.44 26.28
N CYS A 13 -14.41 -16.68 25.45
CA CYS A 13 -12.96 -16.57 25.57
C CYS A 13 -12.57 -15.87 26.87
N ALA A 14 -11.62 -16.44 27.62
CA ALA A 14 -10.97 -15.76 28.74
C ALA A 14 -10.15 -14.55 28.23
N SER A 15 -9.85 -13.59 29.11
CA SER A 15 -9.11 -12.37 28.78
C SER A 15 -7.74 -12.69 28.16
N GLY A 16 -7.56 -12.36 26.87
CA GLY A 16 -6.29 -12.44 26.14
C GLY A 16 -5.85 -13.84 25.70
N ALA A 17 -5.48 -14.00 24.42
CA ALA A 17 -4.87 -15.22 23.92
C ALA A 17 -3.33 -15.13 23.98
N HIS A 18 -2.73 -15.87 24.92
CA HIS A 18 -1.28 -15.84 25.16
C HIS A 18 -0.57 -17.15 24.79
N ARG A 19 -1.32 -18.25 24.59
CA ARG A 19 -0.75 -19.55 24.23
C ARG A 19 -0.66 -19.68 22.72
N ARG A 20 0.53 -19.60 22.15
CA ARG A 20 0.75 -19.82 20.72
C ARG A 20 0.70 -21.30 20.36
N CYS A 21 0.32 -21.62 19.12
CA CYS A 21 0.49 -22.96 18.58
C CYS A 21 1.97 -23.36 18.60
N GLY A 22 2.30 -24.50 19.21
CA GLY A 22 3.69 -24.93 19.39
C GLY A 22 4.39 -25.33 18.09
N SER A 23 3.65 -25.58 17.01
CA SER A 23 4.23 -25.96 15.71
C SER A 23 4.46 -24.74 14.82
N CYS A 24 3.42 -23.97 14.52
CA CYS A 24 3.56 -22.83 13.61
C CYS A 24 3.88 -21.51 14.30
N GLY A 25 3.49 -21.34 15.57
CA GLY A 25 3.56 -20.05 16.26
C GLY A 25 2.58 -18.98 15.74
N ALA A 26 1.95 -19.12 14.58
CA ALA A 26 1.16 -18.04 13.95
C ALA A 26 -0.16 -17.73 14.69
N VAL A 27 -0.79 -18.69 15.35
CA VAL A 27 -2.09 -18.51 16.03
C VAL A 27 -1.96 -18.61 17.55
N ALA A 28 -2.86 -17.96 18.29
CA ALA A 28 -2.91 -18.05 19.75
C ALA A 28 -4.28 -18.44 20.31
N TYR A 29 -4.25 -18.97 21.53
CA TYR A 29 -5.39 -19.52 22.24
C TYR A 29 -5.42 -19.01 23.69
N CYS A 30 -6.62 -18.87 24.25
CA CYS A 30 -6.77 -18.60 25.69
C CYS A 30 -6.68 -19.88 26.54
N SER A 31 -6.94 -21.06 25.96
CA SER A 31 -6.89 -22.36 26.67
C SER A 31 -6.46 -23.52 25.77
N LYS A 32 -6.06 -24.65 26.39
CA LYS A 32 -5.80 -25.90 25.65
C LYS A 32 -7.06 -26.48 25.02
N GLY A 33 -8.23 -26.29 25.65
CA GLY A 33 -9.51 -26.74 25.10
C GLY A 33 -9.83 -26.05 23.77
N HIS A 34 -9.65 -24.73 23.71
CA HIS A 34 -9.84 -23.95 22.49
C HIS A 34 -8.86 -24.36 21.39
N GLN A 35 -7.60 -24.65 21.74
CA GLN A 35 -6.64 -25.20 20.79
C GLN A 35 -7.09 -26.54 20.22
N PHE A 36 -7.56 -27.47 21.06
CA PHE A 36 -8.03 -28.78 20.61
C PHE A 36 -9.25 -28.68 19.67
N ILE A 37 -10.17 -27.75 19.96
CA ILE A 37 -11.34 -27.52 19.11
C ILE A 37 -10.92 -26.93 17.75
N HIS A 38 -10.11 -25.87 17.77
CA HIS A 38 -9.63 -25.22 16.54
C HIS A 38 -8.71 -26.13 15.70
N TRP A 39 -8.01 -27.09 16.32
CA TRP A 39 -7.11 -28.02 15.64
C TRP A 39 -7.78 -28.79 14.50
N LYS A 40 -9.10 -29.01 14.57
CA LYS A 40 -9.87 -29.66 13.50
C LYS A 40 -9.75 -28.94 12.16
N VAL A 41 -9.59 -27.62 12.17
CA VAL A 41 -9.41 -26.76 11.00
C VAL A 41 -7.94 -26.40 10.82
N HIS A 42 -7.30 -25.91 11.89
CA HIS A 42 -5.93 -25.40 11.85
C HIS A 42 -4.88 -26.40 11.37
N LYS A 43 -5.08 -27.71 11.58
CA LYS A 43 -4.12 -28.75 11.16
C LYS A 43 -3.77 -28.67 9.66
N GLU A 44 -4.69 -28.21 8.82
CA GLU A 44 -4.50 -28.09 7.36
C GLU A 44 -3.66 -26.87 6.99
N GLU A 45 -3.67 -25.84 7.83
CA GLU A 45 -2.97 -24.57 7.64
C GLU A 45 -1.62 -24.54 8.36
N CYS A 46 -1.46 -25.36 9.41
CA CYS A 46 -0.38 -25.25 10.38
C CYS A 46 1.02 -25.34 9.73
N ALA A 47 1.23 -26.29 8.81
CA ALA A 47 2.51 -26.46 8.13
C ALA A 47 2.85 -25.27 7.22
N ARG A 48 1.84 -24.73 6.52
CA ARG A 48 1.98 -23.55 5.67
C ARG A 48 2.32 -22.32 6.51
N LEU A 49 1.57 -22.09 7.59
CA LEU A 49 1.82 -20.98 8.53
C LEU A 49 3.21 -21.11 9.18
N ALA A 50 3.68 -22.32 9.49
CA ALA A 50 5.04 -22.53 10.01
C ALA A 50 6.11 -22.11 8.99
N THR A 51 5.88 -22.39 7.70
CA THR A 51 6.77 -21.95 6.61
C THR A 51 6.80 -20.43 6.50
N GLN A 52 5.65 -19.77 6.52
CA GLN A 52 5.57 -18.30 6.49
C GLN A 52 6.27 -17.68 7.71
N MET A 53 6.05 -18.26 8.89
CA MET A 53 6.68 -17.83 10.14
C MET A 53 8.22 -17.97 10.12
N SER A 54 8.77 -18.93 9.38
CA SER A 54 10.23 -19.09 9.21
C SER A 54 10.88 -17.96 8.40
N ARG A 55 10.09 -17.14 7.69
CA ARG A 55 10.56 -16.04 6.82
C ARG A 55 10.43 -14.66 7.46
N ILE A 56 9.98 -14.58 8.71
CA ILE A 56 9.70 -13.32 9.41
C ILE A 56 10.93 -12.41 9.46
N ASP A 57 12.09 -12.97 9.77
CA ASP A 57 13.32 -12.18 9.91
C ASP A 57 13.75 -11.53 8.59
N MET A 58 13.39 -12.13 7.45
CA MET A 58 13.61 -11.53 6.13
C MET A 58 12.59 -10.42 5.86
N LEU A 59 11.34 -10.57 6.30
CA LEU A 59 10.28 -9.58 6.09
C LEU A 59 10.46 -8.31 6.92
N SER A 60 11.13 -8.41 8.07
CA SER A 60 11.41 -7.28 8.95
C SER A 60 12.71 -6.53 8.60
N GLN A 61 13.49 -7.02 7.62
CA GLN A 61 14.70 -6.34 7.16
C GLN A 61 14.36 -5.14 6.29
N PHE A 62 14.75 -3.96 6.77
CA PHE A 62 14.73 -2.69 6.06
C PHE A 62 16.07 -1.97 6.28
N PRO A 63 16.51 -1.09 5.36
CA PRO A 63 17.75 -0.33 5.52
C PRO A 63 17.65 0.81 6.54
N PHE A 64 16.45 1.09 7.06
CA PHE A 64 16.22 2.32 7.77
C PHE A 64 16.88 2.34 9.15
N THR A 65 17.44 3.49 9.51
CA THR A 65 18.05 3.69 10.82
C THR A 65 17.09 4.31 11.81
N PHE A 66 15.86 4.63 11.39
CA PHE A 66 14.81 5.02 12.34
C PHE A 66 14.25 3.78 13.03
N SER A 67 14.16 3.85 14.35
CA SER A 67 13.57 2.78 15.15
C SER A 67 12.13 3.12 15.50
N VAL A 68 11.23 2.15 15.33
CA VAL A 68 9.96 2.13 16.05
C VAL A 68 10.25 1.47 17.40
N GLU A 69 10.96 2.17 18.29
CA GLU A 69 11.20 1.61 19.62
C GLU A 69 9.87 1.52 20.39
N PRO A 70 9.58 0.37 21.02
CA PRO A 70 8.54 0.29 22.02
C PRO A 70 9.04 1.04 23.25
N LEU A 71 8.87 2.37 23.27
CA LEU A 71 8.95 3.14 24.50
C LEU A 71 8.06 2.42 25.51
N ALA A 72 8.61 2.06 26.67
CA ALA A 72 7.91 1.32 27.71
C ALA A 72 6.53 1.95 27.94
N LEU A 73 5.49 1.31 27.40
CA LEU A 73 4.10 1.75 27.44
C LEU A 73 3.56 1.52 28.85
N ASN A 74 4.11 2.22 29.82
CA ASN A 74 3.51 2.37 31.13
C ASN A 74 2.35 3.37 30.97
N HIS A 75 1.14 2.83 30.85
CA HIS A 75 -0.14 3.52 31.06
C HIS A 75 -0.59 4.61 30.07
N THR A 76 -0.19 4.59 28.80
CA THR A 76 -0.81 5.48 27.78
C THR A 76 -1.59 4.70 26.72
N ASN A 77 -2.83 5.11 26.44
CA ASN A 77 -3.70 4.61 25.36
C ASN A 77 -3.17 4.96 23.94
N ARG A 78 -1.85 5.18 23.78
CA ARG A 78 -1.25 5.69 22.55
C ARG A 78 -0.73 4.55 21.69
N SER A 79 -1.00 4.60 20.39
CA SER A 79 -0.47 3.61 19.44
C SER A 79 1.02 3.83 19.18
N MET A 80 1.77 2.75 18.88
CA MET A 80 3.20 2.84 18.51
C MET A 80 3.43 3.77 17.31
N ARG A 81 2.49 3.80 16.36
CA ARG A 81 2.56 4.68 15.21
C ARG A 81 2.44 6.17 15.59
N CYS A 82 1.61 6.52 16.58
CA CYS A 82 1.57 7.88 17.11
C CYS A 82 2.93 8.29 17.70
N LEU A 83 3.54 7.42 18.52
CA LEU A 83 4.85 7.68 19.12
C LEU A 83 5.95 7.88 18.06
N PHE A 84 5.94 7.06 17.01
CA PHE A 84 6.83 7.22 15.88
C PHE A 84 6.63 8.55 15.14
N LEU A 85 5.40 8.92 14.82
CA LEU A 85 5.13 10.19 14.14
C LEU A 85 5.47 11.40 15.01
N GLU A 86 5.31 11.28 16.34
CA GLU A 86 5.69 12.30 17.32
C GLU A 86 7.22 12.47 17.39
N SER A 87 7.98 11.36 17.41
CA SER A 87 9.45 11.40 17.40
C SER A 87 9.99 12.04 16.12
N MET A 88 9.31 11.81 15.00
CA MET A 88 9.57 12.46 13.70
C MET A 88 8.99 13.87 13.57
N LYS A 89 8.31 14.39 14.61
CA LYS A 89 7.67 15.73 14.68
C LYS A 89 6.61 15.99 13.59
N VAL A 90 6.03 14.94 13.00
CA VAL A 90 5.04 15.03 11.91
C VAL A 90 3.66 14.48 12.25
N HIS A 91 3.45 14.03 13.49
CA HIS A 91 2.13 13.61 13.97
C HIS A 91 1.04 14.67 13.69
N LEU A 92 -0.02 14.27 12.97
CA LEU A 92 -1.14 15.12 12.56
C LEU A 92 -0.77 16.33 11.68
N LYS A 93 0.36 16.28 10.98
CA LYS A 93 0.80 17.34 10.07
C LYS A 93 0.80 16.88 8.62
N GLY A 94 0.47 17.79 7.72
CA GLY A 94 0.67 17.57 6.29
C GLY A 94 0.10 16.26 5.76
N LEU A 95 0.90 15.58 4.94
CA LEU A 95 0.65 14.26 4.37
C LEU A 95 0.54 13.12 5.40
N TRP A 96 0.98 13.35 6.64
CA TRP A 96 1.07 12.35 7.70
C TRP A 96 -0.19 12.22 8.54
N LYS A 97 -1.19 13.09 8.31
CA LYS A 97 -2.42 13.16 9.10
C LYS A 97 -3.16 11.83 9.16
N SER A 98 -3.20 11.06 8.07
CA SER A 98 -3.92 9.80 7.95
C SER A 98 -3.14 8.56 8.39
N GLU A 99 -1.89 8.72 8.87
CA GLU A 99 -1.08 7.56 9.22
C GLU A 99 -1.52 6.91 10.54
N CYS A 100 -2.14 7.66 11.46
CA CYS A 100 -2.63 7.14 12.73
C CYS A 100 -4.13 7.42 12.95
N MET A 101 -4.73 6.71 13.91
CA MET A 101 -6.16 6.85 14.25
C MET A 101 -6.53 8.21 14.87
N CYS A 102 -5.55 9.05 15.23
CA CYS A 102 -5.82 10.42 15.68
C CYS A 102 -6.17 11.35 14.51
N GLY A 103 -5.90 10.92 13.27
CA GLY A 103 -6.18 11.64 12.05
C GLY A 103 -7.67 11.78 11.75
N PRO A 104 -8.03 12.66 10.80
CA PRO A 104 -9.41 12.78 10.33
C PRO A 104 -9.81 11.52 9.55
N ASP A 105 -11.07 11.11 9.70
CA ASP A 105 -11.70 10.18 8.75
C ASP A 105 -11.87 10.88 7.40
N ILE A 106 -11.57 10.19 6.31
CA ILE A 106 -11.77 10.65 4.92
C ILE A 106 -13.19 11.22 4.74
N ALA A 107 -14.20 10.59 5.33
CA ALA A 107 -15.59 11.03 5.24
C ALA A 107 -15.86 12.38 5.95
N SER A 108 -14.98 12.78 6.86
CA SER A 108 -15.13 13.99 7.69
C SER A 108 -14.40 15.23 7.17
N VAL A 109 -13.56 15.07 6.13
CA VAL A 109 -12.75 16.17 5.57
C VAL A 109 -13.62 17.07 4.68
N LYS A 110 -13.92 18.27 5.18
CA LYS A 110 -14.80 19.27 4.51
C LYS A 110 -14.13 19.99 3.33
N ASP A 111 -12.81 20.12 3.38
CA ASP A 111 -12.00 20.71 2.31
C ASP A 111 -10.82 19.76 2.04
N PRO A 112 -10.96 18.85 1.06
CA PRO A 112 -9.90 17.93 0.67
C PRO A 112 -8.87 18.61 -0.22
N SER A 113 -8.64 19.93 -0.07
CA SER A 113 -7.50 20.60 -0.69
C SER A 113 -6.26 19.73 -0.48
N ILE A 114 -5.56 19.50 -1.59
CA ILE A 114 -4.40 18.61 -1.64
C ILE A 114 -3.44 19.13 -0.57
N THR A 115 -3.31 18.39 0.52
CA THR A 115 -2.31 18.74 1.53
C THR A 115 -0.97 18.44 0.88
N THR A 116 -0.22 19.48 0.53
CA THR A 116 1.01 19.37 -0.25
C THR A 116 2.26 19.56 0.61
N GLU A 117 2.21 19.38 1.92
CA GLU A 117 3.40 19.57 2.76
C GLU A 117 3.91 18.26 3.36
N TRP A 118 5.22 18.05 3.19
CA TRP A 118 5.97 17.01 3.91
C TRP A 118 6.13 17.35 5.39
N ASN A 119 6.11 18.64 5.76
CA ASN A 119 6.45 19.12 7.10
C ASN A 119 7.81 18.60 7.62
N MET A 120 8.77 18.43 6.70
CA MET A 120 10.14 18.01 6.95
C MET A 120 11.12 18.93 6.23
N GLU A 121 12.37 18.96 6.70
CA GLU A 121 13.45 19.69 6.05
C GLU A 121 13.73 19.14 4.64
N ARG A 122 14.26 19.99 3.74
CA ARG A 122 14.53 19.61 2.34
C ARG A 122 15.44 18.38 2.20
N SER A 123 16.33 18.15 3.15
CA SER A 123 17.27 17.03 3.17
C SER A 123 16.59 15.69 3.48
N LEU A 124 15.37 15.71 4.00
CA LEU A 124 14.62 14.55 4.43
C LEU A 124 13.46 14.21 3.50
N CYS A 125 13.14 15.02 2.49
CA CYS A 125 12.00 14.76 1.62
C CYS A 125 12.25 15.10 0.15
N PRO A 126 11.67 14.33 -0.80
CA PRO A 126 11.74 14.64 -2.21
C PRO A 126 10.76 15.78 -2.56
N CYS A 127 11.19 17.01 -2.30
CA CYS A 127 10.39 18.22 -2.57
C CYS A 127 10.74 18.92 -3.90
N THR A 128 11.70 18.37 -4.64
CA THR A 128 12.17 18.90 -5.94
C THR A 128 12.43 17.75 -6.91
N GLU A 129 12.70 18.08 -8.17
CA GLU A 129 13.21 17.12 -9.16
C GLU A 129 14.50 16.44 -8.65
N PRO A 130 14.74 15.17 -9.04
CA PRO A 130 16.00 14.49 -8.74
C PRO A 130 17.16 15.10 -9.53
N GLU A 131 18.39 14.94 -9.04
CA GLU A 131 19.58 15.46 -9.72
C GLU A 131 19.88 14.73 -11.04
N ASN A 132 19.57 13.44 -11.08
CA ASN A 132 19.83 12.56 -12.23
C ASN A 132 18.60 11.72 -12.55
N PRO A 133 18.37 11.34 -13.82
CA PRO A 133 17.36 10.35 -14.16
C PRO A 133 17.66 9.01 -13.47
N VAL A 134 16.62 8.18 -13.31
CA VAL A 134 16.77 6.83 -12.73
C VAL A 134 17.78 6.03 -13.58
N PRO A 135 18.94 5.62 -13.02
CA PRO A 135 20.02 5.04 -13.81
C PRO A 135 19.74 3.59 -14.24
N ALA A 136 19.00 2.85 -13.41
CA ALA A 136 18.55 1.47 -13.63
C ALA A 136 17.26 1.24 -12.85
N PRO A 137 16.45 0.22 -13.20
CA PRO A 137 15.24 -0.09 -12.44
C PRO A 137 15.53 -0.26 -10.95
N LEU A 138 14.85 0.53 -10.12
CA LEU A 138 15.05 0.50 -8.66
C LEU A 138 14.49 -0.81 -8.10
N ALA A 139 15.31 -1.55 -7.34
CA ALA A 139 14.96 -2.87 -6.83
C ALA A 139 14.77 -2.91 -5.31
N SER A 140 15.19 -1.85 -4.60
CA SER A 140 15.15 -1.79 -3.13
C SER A 140 14.92 -0.37 -2.60
N TRP A 141 14.62 -0.25 -1.31
CA TRP A 141 14.55 1.05 -0.64
C TRP A 141 15.92 1.75 -0.62
N GLU A 142 17.01 1.00 -0.49
CA GLU A 142 18.39 1.48 -0.57
C GLU A 142 18.65 2.17 -1.91
N ASP A 143 18.27 1.54 -3.03
CA ASP A 143 18.43 2.10 -4.37
C ASP A 143 17.68 3.43 -4.51
N TYR A 144 16.43 3.48 -4.03
CA TYR A 144 15.61 4.69 -4.10
C TYR A 144 16.20 5.82 -3.24
N PHE A 145 16.59 5.54 -2.00
CA PHE A 145 17.15 6.54 -1.10
C PHE A 145 18.51 7.05 -1.60
N GLN A 146 19.34 6.17 -2.15
CA GLN A 146 20.60 6.55 -2.79
C GLN A 146 20.35 7.45 -4.01
N TRP A 147 19.43 7.07 -4.89
CA TRP A 147 19.09 7.86 -6.08
C TRP A 147 18.52 9.24 -5.73
N ARG A 148 17.67 9.32 -4.71
CA ARG A 148 17.09 10.58 -4.23
C ARG A 148 18.00 11.39 -3.32
N SER A 149 19.21 10.92 -3.03
CA SER A 149 20.13 11.53 -2.07
C SER A 149 19.48 11.76 -0.69
N LEU A 150 18.65 10.80 -0.26
CA LEU A 150 17.95 10.84 1.02
C LEU A 150 18.69 9.98 2.06
N PRO A 151 18.82 10.45 3.31
CA PRO A 151 19.41 9.65 4.36
C PRO A 151 18.41 8.59 4.88
N LEU A 152 18.92 7.44 5.33
CA LEU A 152 18.12 6.30 5.80
C LEU A 152 17.35 6.53 7.11
N HIS A 153 17.56 7.66 7.79
CA HIS A 153 16.70 8.09 8.91
C HIS A 153 15.50 8.91 8.46
N SER A 154 15.40 9.28 7.17
CA SER A 154 14.20 9.91 6.65
C SER A 154 13.02 8.92 6.65
N PRO A 155 11.86 9.28 7.20
CA PRO A 155 10.71 8.40 7.29
C PRO A 155 9.83 8.40 6.03
N VAL A 156 10.24 9.05 4.92
CA VAL A 156 9.37 9.21 3.73
C VAL A 156 8.91 7.91 3.09
N ALA A 157 9.63 6.80 3.32
CA ALA A 157 9.21 5.46 2.90
C ALA A 157 7.82 5.06 3.44
N VAL A 158 7.40 5.64 4.57
CA VAL A 158 6.06 5.46 5.16
C VAL A 158 4.94 5.98 4.25
N LEU A 159 5.23 6.96 3.40
CA LEU A 159 4.27 7.56 2.46
C LEU A 159 4.55 7.17 1.01
N LEU A 160 5.83 7.00 0.66
CA LEU A 160 6.26 6.71 -0.70
C LEU A 160 6.07 5.25 -1.10
N HIS A 161 5.72 4.35 -0.18
CA HIS A 161 5.40 2.97 -0.55
C HIS A 161 4.25 2.91 -1.58
N TRP A 162 3.31 3.86 -1.60
CA TRP A 162 2.24 3.91 -2.61
C TRP A 162 2.79 4.06 -4.05
N PRO A 163 3.47 5.17 -4.41
CA PRO A 163 3.99 5.34 -5.76
C PRO A 163 5.09 4.33 -6.11
N LEU A 164 5.92 3.92 -5.15
CA LEU A 164 7.01 2.97 -5.43
C LEU A 164 6.50 1.53 -5.62
N THR A 165 5.40 1.16 -4.94
CA THR A 165 4.69 -0.10 -5.24
C THR A 165 4.12 -0.07 -6.65
N LEU A 166 3.47 1.03 -7.06
CA LEU A 166 2.95 1.18 -8.41
C LEU A 166 4.07 1.13 -9.47
N TYR A 167 5.20 1.81 -9.21
CA TYR A 167 6.39 1.72 -10.05
C TYR A 167 6.86 0.27 -10.20
N HIS A 168 7.01 -0.46 -9.09
CA HIS A 168 7.43 -1.86 -9.12
C HIS A 168 6.46 -2.75 -9.90
N CYS A 169 5.16 -2.57 -9.71
CA CYS A 169 4.12 -3.30 -10.44
C CYS A 169 4.20 -3.05 -11.96
N LEU A 170 4.46 -1.82 -12.37
CA LEU A 170 4.69 -1.49 -13.79
C LEU A 170 5.97 -2.13 -14.34
N GLN A 171 7.04 -2.24 -13.55
CA GLN A 171 8.23 -2.99 -13.98
C GLN A 171 7.92 -4.48 -14.17
N LEU A 172 7.18 -5.08 -13.23
CA LEU A 172 6.75 -6.49 -13.34
C LEU A 172 5.87 -6.73 -14.57
N SER A 173 4.96 -5.81 -14.90
CA SER A 173 4.10 -5.96 -16.08
C SER A 173 4.87 -5.79 -17.39
N ARG A 174 5.87 -4.89 -17.45
CA ARG A 174 6.75 -4.67 -18.61
C ARG A 174 7.59 -5.89 -18.96
N VAL A 175 8.17 -6.56 -17.97
CA VAL A 175 8.94 -7.81 -18.21
C VAL A 175 8.07 -8.90 -18.85
N ARG A 176 6.76 -8.86 -18.62
CA ARG A 176 5.80 -9.87 -19.08
C ARG A 176 5.10 -9.51 -20.39
N THR A 177 5.09 -8.23 -20.74
CA THR A 177 4.40 -7.72 -21.93
C THR A 177 5.29 -6.69 -22.62
N SER A 178 5.73 -6.99 -23.84
CA SER A 178 6.54 -6.09 -24.68
C SER A 178 5.76 -4.87 -25.20
N ARG A 179 4.65 -4.51 -24.57
CA ARG A 179 3.60 -3.62 -25.11
C ARG A 179 3.78 -2.14 -24.75
N TYR A 180 4.80 -1.78 -23.97
CA TYR A 180 4.91 -0.42 -23.42
C TYR A 180 6.03 0.43 -24.04
N ASP A 181 6.82 -0.14 -24.95
CA ASP A 181 7.86 0.61 -25.63
C ASP A 181 7.21 1.60 -26.61
N GLY A 182 7.30 2.90 -26.28
CA GLY A 182 6.87 4.01 -27.16
C GLY A 182 5.52 4.67 -26.84
N HIS A 183 4.90 4.40 -25.67
CA HIS A 183 3.69 5.10 -25.26
C HIS A 183 3.99 6.40 -24.51
N ASP A 184 3.54 7.53 -25.07
CA ASP A 184 3.60 8.84 -24.41
C ASP A 184 2.64 8.95 -23.21
N THR A 185 1.67 8.04 -23.11
CA THR A 185 0.67 8.00 -22.01
C THR A 185 0.45 6.58 -21.51
N LEU A 186 0.54 6.39 -20.19
CA LEU A 186 0.17 5.16 -19.49
C LEU A 186 -1.12 5.38 -18.69
N HIS A 187 -2.11 4.56 -18.97
CA HIS A 187 -3.43 4.57 -18.31
C HIS A 187 -3.49 3.44 -17.28
N ILE A 188 -3.67 3.77 -16.01
CA ILE A 188 -3.63 2.82 -14.89
C ILE A 188 -4.97 2.89 -14.16
N HIS A 189 -5.55 1.75 -13.82
CA HIS A 189 -6.68 1.69 -12.89
C HIS A 189 -6.18 1.26 -11.53
N TYR A 190 -6.35 2.13 -10.54
CA TYR A 190 -5.95 1.92 -9.15
C TYR A 190 -7.20 1.65 -8.31
N LEU A 191 -7.34 0.44 -7.80
CA LEU A 191 -8.56 -0.02 -7.15
C LEU A 191 -8.46 0.02 -5.63
N GLY A 192 -9.55 0.42 -4.98
CA GLY A 192 -9.66 0.43 -3.53
C GLY A 192 -8.82 1.50 -2.80
N PRO A 193 -8.66 2.74 -3.29
CA PRO A 193 -7.93 3.75 -2.55
C PRO A 193 -8.65 4.10 -1.24
N GLU A 194 -7.89 4.17 -0.15
CA GLU A 194 -8.36 4.59 1.16
C GLU A 194 -7.50 5.76 1.64
N LYS A 195 -6.45 5.50 2.44
CA LYS A 195 -5.54 6.54 2.97
C LYS A 195 -4.91 7.39 1.85
N GLU A 196 -4.70 6.79 0.69
CA GLU A 196 -4.16 7.43 -0.51
C GLU A 196 -4.99 8.64 -0.94
N LEU A 197 -6.30 8.64 -0.69
CA LEU A 197 -7.18 9.77 -1.02
C LEU A 197 -6.79 11.06 -0.27
N LEU A 198 -6.15 10.94 0.91
CA LEU A 198 -5.64 12.08 1.68
C LEU A 198 -4.17 12.37 1.39
N GLN A 199 -3.52 11.53 0.59
CA GLN A 199 -2.08 11.54 0.33
C GLN A 199 -1.76 11.69 -1.15
N LEU A 200 -2.72 12.09 -1.99
CA LEU A 200 -2.57 12.13 -3.46
C LEU A 200 -1.28 12.83 -3.93
N ALA A 201 -0.81 13.85 -3.21
CA ALA A 201 0.43 14.56 -3.57
C ALA A 201 1.69 13.67 -3.56
N VAL A 202 1.70 12.53 -2.84
CA VAL A 202 2.83 11.59 -2.86
C VAL A 202 3.02 10.95 -4.23
N PHE A 203 1.95 10.85 -5.04
CA PHE A 203 2.02 10.35 -6.42
C PHE A 203 2.80 11.31 -7.35
N ALA A 204 3.16 12.52 -6.89
CA ALA A 204 4.11 13.39 -7.61
C ALA A 204 5.45 12.70 -7.87
N GLU A 205 5.87 11.76 -7.02
CA GLU A 205 7.13 11.04 -7.21
C GLU A 205 7.16 10.21 -8.51
N LEU A 206 5.99 9.79 -9.01
CA LEU A 206 5.91 9.08 -10.28
C LEU A 206 6.39 9.91 -11.48
N ARG A 207 6.39 11.24 -11.36
CA ARG A 207 6.92 12.14 -12.39
C ARG A 207 8.42 11.90 -12.62
N ALA A 208 9.16 11.72 -11.52
CA ALA A 208 10.58 11.42 -11.55
C ALA A 208 10.87 9.99 -11.99
N LEU A 209 10.00 9.04 -11.62
CA LEU A 209 10.16 7.61 -11.91
C LEU A 209 9.83 7.24 -13.36
N PHE A 210 9.04 8.07 -14.05
CA PHE A 210 8.63 7.85 -15.45
C PHE A 210 8.83 9.13 -16.29
N PRO A 211 10.07 9.58 -16.52
CA PRO A 211 10.34 10.81 -17.26
C PRO A 211 9.80 10.75 -18.70
N GLY A 212 9.16 11.82 -19.15
CA GLY A 212 8.56 11.93 -20.49
C GLY A 212 7.26 11.15 -20.71
N VAL A 213 6.70 10.52 -19.68
CA VAL A 213 5.45 9.73 -19.79
C VAL A 213 4.32 10.42 -19.03
N HIS A 214 3.19 10.61 -19.69
CA HIS A 214 1.97 11.04 -19.01
C HIS A 214 1.30 9.86 -18.29
N LEU A 215 1.12 9.95 -16.98
CA LEU A 215 0.45 8.94 -16.18
C LEU A 215 -0.98 9.38 -15.88
N ARG A 216 -1.96 8.65 -16.44
CA ARG A 216 -3.37 8.82 -16.12
C ARG A 216 -3.81 7.70 -15.19
N ILE A 217 -4.18 8.02 -13.96
CA ILE A 217 -4.54 7.04 -12.93
C ILE A 217 -6.02 7.23 -12.55
N GLU A 218 -6.82 6.21 -12.79
CA GLU A 218 -8.22 6.14 -12.39
C GLU A 218 -8.31 5.46 -11.02
N LEU A 219 -8.51 6.25 -9.97
CA LEU A 219 -8.68 5.82 -8.58
C LEU A 219 -10.13 5.42 -8.33
N VAL A 220 -10.42 4.12 -8.18
CA VAL A 220 -11.79 3.60 -8.13
C VAL A 220 -12.01 2.83 -6.84
N GLY A 221 -12.96 3.24 -6.01
CA GLY A 221 -13.28 2.46 -4.82
C GLY A 221 -14.53 2.89 -4.06
N PRO A 222 -15.09 2.00 -3.23
CA PRO A 222 -16.29 2.31 -2.44
C PRO A 222 -16.02 3.34 -1.34
N ALA A 223 -14.79 3.42 -0.82
CA ALA A 223 -14.36 4.35 0.23
C ALA A 223 -14.27 5.82 -0.24
N VAL A 224 -14.26 6.07 -1.55
CA VAL A 224 -14.24 7.42 -2.10
C VAL A 224 -15.47 8.21 -1.62
N PRO A 225 -15.31 9.42 -1.05
CA PRO A 225 -16.43 10.28 -0.68
C PRO A 225 -17.27 10.68 -1.89
N ARG A 226 -18.60 10.78 -1.72
CA ARG A 226 -19.50 11.22 -2.80
C ARG A 226 -19.14 12.59 -3.36
N SER A 227 -18.61 13.49 -2.52
CA SER A 227 -18.18 14.83 -2.91
C SER A 227 -16.98 14.84 -3.87
N ARG A 228 -16.23 13.73 -3.98
CA ARG A 228 -15.04 13.59 -4.82
C ARG A 228 -15.26 12.71 -6.05
N ASP A 229 -16.47 12.18 -6.24
CA ASP A 229 -16.78 11.35 -7.41
C ASP A 229 -16.68 12.18 -8.69
N GLY A 230 -15.85 11.71 -9.64
CA GLY A 230 -15.54 12.38 -10.89
C GLY A 230 -14.47 13.48 -10.79
N GLU A 231 -13.91 13.74 -9.60
CA GLU A 231 -12.86 14.75 -9.40
C GLU A 231 -11.61 14.41 -10.22
N VAL A 232 -11.02 15.43 -10.84
CA VAL A 232 -9.75 15.33 -11.57
C VAL A 232 -8.70 16.18 -10.86
N VAL A 233 -7.59 15.55 -10.50
CA VAL A 233 -6.45 16.16 -9.82
C VAL A 233 -5.23 16.08 -10.74
N ASN A 234 -4.67 17.24 -11.10
CA ASN A 234 -3.43 17.33 -11.86
C ASN A 234 -2.27 17.59 -10.91
N ILE A 235 -1.30 16.69 -10.85
CA ILE A 235 -0.11 16.82 -10.01
C ILE A 235 1.01 17.42 -10.86
N SER A 236 1.12 18.75 -10.77
CA SER A 236 2.10 19.56 -11.50
C SER A 236 3.41 19.81 -10.72
N SER A 237 3.44 19.52 -9.42
CA SER A 237 4.58 19.80 -8.54
C SER A 237 4.71 18.79 -7.41
N TYR A 238 5.90 18.71 -6.82
CA TYR A 238 6.16 17.92 -5.61
C TYR A 238 5.54 18.58 -4.37
N PRO A 239 5.28 17.81 -3.29
CA PRO A 239 4.93 18.39 -2.01
C PRO A 239 6.10 19.23 -1.45
N ASN A 240 5.77 20.36 -0.85
CA ASN A 240 6.71 21.31 -0.26
C ASN A 240 7.38 20.76 0.99
N CYS A 241 8.65 21.09 1.17
CA CYS A 241 9.34 20.94 2.45
C CYS A 241 8.96 22.07 3.42
N SER A 242 9.46 22.01 4.66
CA SER A 242 9.27 23.04 5.69
C SER A 242 10.18 24.27 5.53
N GLY A 243 11.18 24.22 4.64
CA GLY A 243 12.15 25.30 4.46
C GLY A 243 11.54 26.51 3.75
N GLU A 244 11.46 27.65 4.43
CA GLU A 244 10.86 28.89 3.89
C GLU A 244 11.59 29.45 2.67
N SER A 245 12.92 29.29 2.62
CA SER A 245 13.77 29.72 1.51
C SER A 245 13.95 28.66 0.42
N CYS A 246 13.28 27.51 0.52
CA CYS A 246 13.43 26.44 -0.45
C CYS A 246 12.67 26.76 -1.74
N HIS A 247 13.31 26.52 -2.89
CA HIS A 247 12.71 26.76 -4.21
C HIS A 247 11.44 25.96 -4.47
N CYS A 248 11.21 24.84 -3.77
CA CYS A 248 9.96 24.08 -3.87
C CYS A 248 8.72 24.93 -3.55
N ARG A 249 8.86 25.96 -2.71
CA ARG A 249 7.77 26.89 -2.35
C ARG A 249 7.61 28.07 -3.30
N SER A 250 8.54 28.27 -4.22
CA SER A 250 8.42 29.34 -5.20
C SER A 250 7.38 28.96 -6.25
N SER A 251 6.39 29.83 -6.47
CA SER A 251 5.30 29.62 -7.44
C SER A 251 5.75 29.65 -8.91
N ILE A 252 7.05 29.73 -9.15
CA ILE A 252 7.62 29.62 -10.49
C ILE A 252 7.61 28.13 -10.81
N ALA A 253 6.45 27.64 -11.26
CA ALA A 253 6.40 26.46 -12.09
C ALA A 253 7.37 26.74 -13.24
N SER A 254 8.58 26.16 -13.21
CA SER A 254 9.38 26.15 -14.42
C SER A 254 8.49 25.44 -15.43
N GLU A 255 8.14 26.13 -16.51
CA GLU A 255 7.52 25.56 -17.71
C GLU A 255 8.52 24.61 -18.39
N ASN A 256 9.02 23.63 -17.64
CA ASN A 256 9.82 22.56 -18.17
C ASN A 256 8.85 21.65 -18.91
N LEU A 257 8.75 21.88 -20.23
CA LEU A 257 7.96 21.11 -21.17
C LEU A 257 8.26 19.60 -21.18
N ASN A 258 9.29 19.14 -20.45
CA ASN A 258 9.70 17.74 -20.33
C ASN A 258 9.29 17.06 -19.02
N CYS A 259 8.58 17.73 -18.11
CA CYS A 259 8.12 17.10 -16.88
C CYS A 259 6.90 16.22 -17.15
N SER A 260 7.01 14.94 -16.79
CA SER A 260 5.90 14.00 -16.78
C SER A 260 4.70 14.55 -16.01
N ALA A 261 3.52 14.49 -16.63
CA ALA A 261 2.28 14.89 -15.99
C ALA A 261 1.62 13.66 -15.34
N VAL A 262 1.23 13.77 -14.08
CA VAL A 262 0.41 12.76 -13.39
C VAL A 262 -0.98 13.35 -13.20
N THR A 263 -1.98 12.71 -13.81
CA THR A 263 -3.39 13.07 -13.67
C THR A 263 -4.12 11.94 -12.96
N LEU A 264 -4.75 12.27 -11.85
CA LEU A 264 -5.57 11.36 -11.07
C LEU A 264 -7.03 11.69 -11.31
N ARG A 265 -7.86 10.68 -11.55
CA ARG A 265 -9.31 10.84 -11.60
C ARG A 265 -9.96 9.88 -10.62
N ILE A 266 -10.88 10.39 -9.81
CA ILE A 266 -11.40 9.69 -8.64
C ILE A 266 -12.84 9.25 -8.90
N TRP A 267 -13.15 8.01 -8.59
CA TRP A 267 -14.46 7.40 -8.84
C TRP A 267 -14.96 6.65 -7.61
N LYS A 268 -16.17 7.01 -7.18
CA LYS A 268 -16.88 6.28 -6.14
C LYS A 268 -17.61 5.08 -6.70
N GLY A 269 -17.39 3.91 -6.10
CA GLY A 269 -18.16 2.71 -6.40
C GLY A 269 -17.27 1.48 -6.57
N LEU A 270 -17.89 0.35 -6.86
CA LEU A 270 -17.16 -0.87 -7.16
C LEU A 270 -16.65 -0.81 -8.59
N TYR A 271 -15.45 -1.34 -8.83
CA TYR A 271 -14.81 -1.24 -10.14
C TYR A 271 -15.66 -1.84 -11.27
N HIS A 272 -16.29 -2.99 -11.03
CA HIS A 272 -17.16 -3.64 -12.01
C HIS A 272 -18.45 -2.87 -12.32
N GLU A 273 -18.86 -1.93 -11.47
CA GLU A 273 -20.01 -1.06 -11.73
C GLU A 273 -19.59 0.19 -12.50
N ARG A 274 -18.37 0.70 -12.25
CA ARG A 274 -17.85 1.93 -12.84
C ARG A 274 -17.08 1.72 -14.13
N TYR A 275 -16.69 0.49 -14.47
CA TYR A 275 -15.81 0.22 -15.60
C TYR A 275 -16.26 0.89 -16.90
N GLY A 276 -17.55 0.77 -17.26
CA GLY A 276 -18.11 1.38 -18.47
C GLY A 276 -18.05 2.91 -18.49
N ASP A 277 -18.06 3.57 -17.33
CA ASP A 277 -17.87 5.02 -17.24
C ASP A 277 -16.42 5.43 -17.50
N ILE A 278 -15.47 4.56 -17.16
CA ILE A 278 -14.03 4.82 -17.12
C ILE A 278 -13.39 4.59 -18.49
N VAL A 279 -13.68 3.47 -19.15
CA VAL A 279 -12.99 3.04 -20.38
C VAL A 279 -13.55 3.61 -21.68
N LYS A 280 -14.14 4.80 -21.64
CA LYS A 280 -14.77 5.42 -22.83
C LYS A 280 -13.80 5.61 -23.99
N ASP A 281 -12.53 5.90 -23.69
CA ASP A 281 -11.52 6.25 -24.70
C ASP A 281 -10.45 5.16 -24.89
N SER A 282 -10.11 4.40 -23.84
CA SER A 282 -9.07 3.36 -23.88
C SER A 282 -9.17 2.38 -22.72
N ASN A 283 -8.70 1.15 -22.94
CA ASN A 283 -8.48 0.18 -21.87
C ASN A 283 -7.25 0.56 -21.04
N PRO A 284 -7.20 0.16 -19.75
CA PRO A 284 -6.01 0.36 -18.94
C PRO A 284 -4.84 -0.48 -19.43
N HIS A 285 -3.65 0.02 -19.18
CA HIS A 285 -2.37 -0.65 -19.37
C HIS A 285 -2.04 -1.56 -18.19
N LEU A 286 -2.48 -1.19 -16.99
CA LEU A 286 -2.29 -1.94 -15.74
C LEU A 286 -3.52 -1.71 -14.84
N ILE A 287 -3.97 -2.77 -14.18
CA ILE A 287 -4.87 -2.69 -13.04
C ILE A 287 -4.04 -2.99 -11.78
N LEU A 288 -4.04 -2.08 -10.81
CA LEU A 288 -3.37 -2.25 -9.52
C LEU A 288 -4.41 -2.18 -8.41
N ALA A 289 -4.41 -3.17 -7.52
CA ALA A 289 -5.25 -3.22 -6.33
C ALA A 289 -4.37 -3.41 -5.09
N PRO A 290 -3.88 -2.31 -4.48
CA PRO A 290 -3.05 -2.43 -3.29
C PRO A 290 -3.89 -2.78 -2.06
N ASN A 291 -3.30 -3.57 -1.15
CA ASN A 291 -3.93 -4.06 0.07
C ASN A 291 -5.34 -4.62 -0.17
N ALA A 292 -5.50 -5.39 -1.25
CA ALA A 292 -6.79 -5.67 -1.85
C ALA A 292 -7.74 -6.43 -0.90
N GLY A 293 -7.21 -7.32 -0.06
CA GLY A 293 -8.05 -8.15 0.81
C GLY A 293 -9.05 -8.98 0.01
N VAL A 294 -8.63 -9.58 -1.11
CA VAL A 294 -9.53 -10.30 -2.05
C VAL A 294 -10.32 -11.39 -1.33
N ALA A 295 -9.68 -12.12 -0.41
CA ALA A 295 -10.33 -13.15 0.38
C ALA A 295 -11.25 -12.62 1.48
N ALA A 296 -11.13 -11.34 1.85
CA ALA A 296 -11.90 -10.72 2.93
C ALA A 296 -13.21 -10.10 2.45
N TYR A 297 -13.30 -9.65 1.19
CA TYR A 297 -14.47 -8.94 0.68
C TYR A 297 -15.13 -9.67 -0.51
N PRO A 298 -16.37 -10.19 -0.35
CA PRO A 298 -17.08 -10.88 -1.43
C PRO A 298 -17.33 -10.03 -2.68
N SER A 299 -17.34 -8.69 -2.54
CA SER A 299 -17.49 -7.75 -3.65
C SER A 299 -16.36 -7.83 -4.69
N TRP A 300 -15.24 -8.50 -4.37
CA TRP A 300 -14.19 -8.77 -5.34
C TRP A 300 -14.58 -9.76 -6.42
N MET A 301 -15.49 -10.71 -6.16
CA MET A 301 -15.83 -11.76 -7.12
C MET A 301 -16.20 -11.22 -8.51
N PRO A 302 -17.22 -10.35 -8.67
CA PRO A 302 -17.54 -9.75 -9.97
C PRO A 302 -16.40 -8.87 -10.54
N THR A 303 -15.60 -8.25 -9.69
CA THR A 303 -14.41 -7.49 -10.13
C THR A 303 -13.36 -8.41 -10.76
N ILE A 304 -13.05 -9.56 -10.14
CA ILE A 304 -12.07 -10.52 -10.64
C ILE A 304 -12.54 -11.16 -11.95
N GLU A 305 -13.83 -11.51 -12.06
CA GLU A 305 -14.43 -12.01 -13.30
C GLU A 305 -14.31 -10.99 -14.44
N MET A 306 -14.58 -9.71 -14.14
CA MET A 306 -14.41 -8.64 -15.12
C MET A 306 -12.95 -8.45 -15.52
N ILE A 307 -12.02 -8.37 -14.55
CA ILE A 307 -10.57 -8.23 -14.81
C ILE A 307 -10.08 -9.35 -15.75
N ARG A 308 -10.50 -10.60 -15.49
CA ARG A 308 -10.21 -11.74 -16.37
C ARG A 308 -10.69 -11.49 -17.80
N GLY A 309 -11.90 -10.96 -17.96
CA GLY A 309 -12.48 -10.64 -19.27
C GLY A 309 -11.77 -9.49 -20.00
N ILE A 310 -11.22 -8.52 -19.27
CA ILE A 310 -10.46 -7.40 -19.85
C ILE A 310 -9.12 -7.88 -20.44
N GLY A 311 -8.46 -8.86 -19.81
CA GLY A 311 -7.23 -9.47 -20.32
C GLY A 311 -6.00 -8.56 -20.29
N VAL A 312 -5.98 -7.60 -19.36
CA VAL A 312 -4.85 -6.72 -19.07
C VAL A 312 -4.12 -7.19 -17.80
N PRO A 313 -2.82 -6.88 -17.62
CA PRO A 313 -2.13 -7.22 -16.38
C PRO A 313 -2.86 -6.64 -15.16
N ALA A 314 -3.19 -7.51 -14.21
CA ALA A 314 -3.79 -7.13 -12.94
C ALA A 314 -2.92 -7.61 -11.78
N ILE A 315 -2.42 -6.64 -11.01
CA ILE A 315 -1.51 -6.86 -9.90
C ILE A 315 -2.18 -6.41 -8.61
N PHE A 316 -2.02 -7.21 -7.57
CA PHE A 316 -2.60 -7.03 -6.25
C PHE A 316 -1.47 -6.99 -5.24
N THR A 317 -1.70 -6.28 -4.12
CA THR A 317 -0.87 -6.45 -2.93
C THR A 317 -1.71 -6.81 -1.72
N ASP A 318 -1.07 -7.44 -0.73
CA ASP A 318 -1.67 -7.73 0.57
C ASP A 318 -0.66 -7.56 1.71
N PHE A 319 -1.18 -7.45 2.93
CA PHE A 319 -0.38 -7.11 4.11
C PHE A 319 0.61 -8.20 4.53
N CYS A 320 0.26 -9.47 4.34
CA CYS A 320 1.07 -10.61 4.74
C CYS A 320 0.95 -11.77 3.74
N GLU A 321 1.88 -12.72 3.83
CA GLU A 321 1.93 -13.87 2.93
C GLU A 321 0.64 -14.69 2.99
N GLU A 322 0.00 -14.74 4.16
CA GLU A 322 -1.23 -15.49 4.33
C GLU A 322 -2.43 -14.86 3.62
N ALA A 323 -2.59 -13.54 3.74
CA ALA A 323 -3.64 -12.82 3.04
C ALA A 323 -3.47 -12.99 1.51
N ALA A 324 -2.23 -12.87 1.01
CA ALA A 324 -1.91 -13.10 -0.39
C ALA A 324 -2.19 -14.56 -0.83
N HIS A 325 -1.90 -15.56 0.02
CA HIS A 325 -2.22 -16.96 -0.26
C HIS A 325 -3.72 -17.20 -0.38
N LEU A 326 -4.50 -16.68 0.57
CA LEU A 326 -5.96 -16.81 0.53
C LEU A 326 -6.54 -16.08 -0.70
N ALA A 327 -6.03 -14.89 -1.01
CA ALA A 327 -6.39 -14.15 -2.23
C ALA A 327 -6.09 -14.96 -3.49
N SER A 328 -4.92 -15.61 -3.57
CA SER A 328 -4.54 -16.51 -4.66
C SER A 328 -5.54 -17.66 -4.83
N CYS A 329 -5.97 -18.29 -3.74
CA CYS A 329 -6.97 -19.36 -3.77
C CYS A 329 -8.32 -18.86 -4.29
N CYS A 330 -8.78 -17.69 -3.85
CA CYS A 330 -10.00 -17.06 -4.35
C CYS A 330 -9.91 -16.74 -5.84
N ILE A 331 -8.84 -16.06 -6.28
CA ILE A 331 -8.62 -15.71 -7.69
C ILE A 331 -8.57 -16.97 -8.55
N SER A 332 -7.84 -18.00 -8.12
CA SER A 332 -7.73 -19.25 -8.89
C SER A 332 -9.07 -19.98 -9.00
N SER A 333 -9.88 -19.92 -7.94
CA SER A 333 -11.23 -20.52 -7.94
C SER A 333 -12.19 -19.79 -8.89
N ILE A 334 -12.13 -18.46 -8.92
CA ILE A 334 -12.98 -17.62 -9.79
C ILE A 334 -12.56 -17.72 -11.26
N THR A 335 -11.25 -17.70 -11.51
CA THR A 335 -10.71 -17.65 -12.87
C THR A 335 -10.48 -19.02 -13.49
N GLY A 336 -10.41 -20.07 -12.67
CA GLY A 336 -10.01 -21.41 -13.10
C GLY A 336 -8.57 -21.48 -13.60
N GLN A 337 -7.72 -20.51 -13.27
CA GLN A 337 -6.32 -20.42 -13.68
C GLN A 337 -5.42 -20.10 -12.48
N PRO A 338 -4.17 -20.60 -12.45
CA PRO A 338 -3.21 -20.16 -11.45
C PRO A 338 -2.85 -18.68 -11.66
N LEU A 339 -2.26 -18.07 -10.63
CA LEU A 339 -1.73 -16.72 -10.74
C LEU A 339 -0.69 -16.62 -11.87
N GLY A 340 -0.84 -15.61 -12.72
CA GLY A 340 0.19 -15.25 -13.69
C GLY A 340 1.46 -14.75 -12.98
N LEU A 341 1.33 -13.98 -11.89
CA LEU A 341 2.42 -13.48 -11.06
C LEU A 341 2.42 -14.18 -9.70
N PRO A 342 3.42 -15.04 -9.39
CA PRO A 342 3.50 -15.69 -8.10
C PRO A 342 3.66 -14.67 -6.97
N ILE A 343 3.23 -15.07 -5.77
CA ILE A 343 3.38 -14.27 -4.55
C ILE A 343 4.86 -14.05 -4.27
N GLN A 344 5.25 -12.78 -4.15
CA GLN A 344 6.60 -12.36 -3.79
C GLN A 344 6.56 -11.16 -2.85
N VAL A 345 7.64 -10.94 -2.11
CA VAL A 345 7.76 -9.76 -1.23
C VAL A 345 7.87 -8.52 -2.09
N ASN A 346 7.11 -7.48 -1.73
CA ASN A 346 7.29 -6.17 -2.35
C ASN A 346 8.51 -5.48 -1.73
N PRO A 347 9.54 -5.13 -2.51
CA PRO A 347 10.72 -4.44 -1.98
C PRO A 347 10.39 -3.06 -1.42
N PHE A 348 9.30 -2.43 -1.89
CA PHE A 348 8.84 -1.11 -1.46
C PHE A 348 7.67 -1.16 -0.48
N ARG A 349 7.50 -2.26 0.27
CA ARG A 349 6.51 -2.34 1.35
C ARG A 349 6.75 -1.26 2.42
N GLN A 350 5.70 -0.82 3.08
CA GLN A 350 5.78 0.20 4.13
C GLN A 350 6.62 -0.33 5.31
N PRO A 351 7.60 0.44 5.83
CA PRO A 351 8.51 -0.03 6.88
C PRO A 351 7.95 0.04 8.31
N ILE A 352 6.64 0.24 8.47
CA ILE A 352 5.97 0.22 9.78
C ILE A 352 4.99 -0.93 9.80
N GLU A 353 5.16 -1.82 10.78
CA GLU A 353 4.26 -2.96 10.98
C GLU A 353 2.84 -2.47 11.30
N GLU A 354 1.85 -3.13 10.69
CA GLU A 354 0.42 -2.90 10.93
C GLU A 354 -0.08 -3.87 12.01
N ASN A 355 -0.54 -3.31 13.13
CA ASN A 355 -1.07 -4.09 14.27
C ASN A 355 -2.53 -4.52 14.07
N ASN A 356 -2.87 -5.08 12.91
CA ASN A 356 -4.25 -5.43 12.57
C ASN A 356 -4.44 -6.90 12.16
N SER A 357 -3.52 -7.77 12.56
CA SER A 357 -3.59 -9.19 12.21
C SER A 357 -4.21 -10.01 13.34
N ALA A 358 -5.08 -10.95 12.98
CA ALA A 358 -5.50 -12.04 13.87
C ALA A 358 -4.37 -13.07 14.09
N LEU A 359 -3.31 -13.00 13.29
CA LEU A 359 -2.15 -13.88 13.31
C LEU A 359 -0.91 -13.14 13.82
N TYR A 360 0.04 -13.88 14.38
CA TYR A 360 1.38 -13.39 14.76
C TYR A 360 2.33 -13.25 13.55
N ILE A 361 1.81 -13.31 12.34
CA ILE A 361 2.59 -13.07 11.12
C ILE A 361 2.68 -11.55 10.95
N PRO A 362 3.89 -10.98 10.76
CA PRO A 362 4.07 -9.57 10.51
C PRO A 362 3.27 -9.10 9.30
N CYS A 363 2.67 -7.93 9.44
CA CYS A 363 1.88 -7.30 8.40
C CYS A 363 2.50 -5.95 8.05
N TYR A 364 2.72 -5.71 6.76
CA TYR A 364 3.22 -4.43 6.25
C TYR A 364 2.29 -3.97 5.14
N SER A 365 1.94 -2.69 5.10
CA SER A 365 1.18 -2.16 3.96
C SER A 365 1.94 -2.41 2.66
N ASN A 366 1.25 -2.94 1.64
CA ASN A 366 1.81 -3.47 0.41
C ASN A 366 2.92 -4.53 0.64
N GLY A 367 2.78 -5.41 1.62
CA GLY A 367 3.83 -6.38 2.02
C GLY A 367 4.21 -7.38 0.93
N PHE A 368 3.20 -7.95 0.25
CA PHE A 368 3.37 -8.95 -0.80
C PHE A 368 2.69 -8.49 -2.07
N VAL A 369 3.25 -8.85 -3.23
CA VAL A 369 2.71 -8.57 -4.55
C VAL A 369 2.47 -9.89 -5.31
N PHE A 370 1.37 -9.95 -6.05
CA PHE A 370 0.94 -11.10 -6.85
C PHE A 370 -0.04 -10.63 -7.93
N GLY A 371 -0.42 -11.48 -8.88
CA GLY A 371 -1.21 -11.02 -10.02
C GLY A 371 -1.72 -12.14 -10.91
N MET A 372 -2.71 -11.82 -11.72
CA MET A 372 -3.36 -12.76 -12.65
C MET A 372 -3.12 -12.37 -14.11
#